data_AF-A0A2D6LKR7-F1
#
_entry.id   AF-A0A2D6LKR7-F1
#
_cell.length_a   1.000
_cell.length_b   1.000
_cell.length_c   1.000
_cell.angle_alpha   90.00
_cell.angle_beta   90.00
_cell.angle_gamma   90.00
#
_symmetry.space_group_name_H-M   'P 1'
#
loop_
_entity.id
_entity.type
_entity.pdbx_description
1 polymer ?
#
loop_
_entity_poly.entity_id
_entity_poly.type
_entity_poly.pdbx_seq_one_letter_code
_entity_poly.pdbx_strand_id
1 'polypeptide(L)'
;MRRRCDGEGTDLAQIKLALGNRSCLMRNIDGIAVLERSSVDRVRDETARIMNAGKPGGGYIFNSGEGISYGAREPDMRAMVEAARKHGRY
;
A
#
# COMPACT_ATOMS: atom_id res chain seq x y z
N MET A 1 4.59 8.26 21.90
CA MET A 1 4.47 7.92 20.45
C MET A 1 3.00 7.67 20.16
N ARG A 2 2.28 8.63 19.56
CA ARG A 2 0.85 8.43 19.23
C ARG A 2 0.78 7.44 18.07
N ARG A 3 0.10 6.30 18.26
CA ARG A 3 -0.22 5.40 17.16
C ARG A 3 -1.15 6.18 16.21
N ARG A 4 -0.78 6.21 14.94
CA ARG A 4 -1.63 6.69 13.86
C ARG A 4 -2.87 5.79 13.79
N CYS A 5 -4.06 6.37 13.94
CA CYS A 5 -5.35 5.66 13.89
C CYS A 5 -5.93 5.63 12.48
N ASP A 6 -5.30 6.30 11.53
CA ASP A 6 -5.49 6.18 10.10
C ASP A 6 -5.15 4.76 9.64
N GLY A 7 -5.94 4.25 8.69
CA GLY A 7 -5.78 2.89 8.17
C GLY A 7 -4.35 2.64 7.68
N GLU A 8 -3.67 3.63 7.10
CA GLU A 8 -2.35 3.52 6.46
C GLU A 8 -1.24 2.98 7.39
N GLY A 9 -1.36 3.18 8.70
CA GLY A 9 -0.40 2.69 9.70
C GLY A 9 -0.64 1.26 10.23
N THR A 10 -1.69 0.55 9.77
CA THR A 10 -2.03 -0.78 10.31
C THR A 10 -1.09 -1.88 9.80
N ASP A 11 -0.76 -2.83 10.68
CA ASP A 11 0.01 -4.02 10.34
C ASP A 11 -0.83 -5.00 9.49
N LEU A 12 -0.49 -5.12 8.20
CA LEU A 12 -1.17 -6.02 7.27
C LEU A 12 -1.09 -7.49 7.72
N ALA A 13 0.02 -7.93 8.30
CA ALA A 13 0.18 -9.32 8.71
C ALA A 13 -0.79 -9.67 9.83
N GLN A 14 -0.96 -8.75 10.80
CA GLN A 14 -1.95 -8.93 11.88
C GLN A 14 -3.39 -8.92 11.36
N ILE A 15 -3.72 -8.04 10.41
CA ILE A 15 -5.05 -8.02 9.80
C ILE A 15 -5.32 -9.34 9.06
N LYS A 16 -4.38 -9.81 8.25
CA LYS A 16 -4.53 -11.07 7.52
C LYS A 16 -4.67 -12.27 8.45
N LEU A 17 -3.94 -12.28 9.56
CA LEU A 17 -4.08 -13.31 10.60
C LEU A 17 -5.49 -13.30 11.22
N ALA A 18 -6.03 -12.13 11.53
CA ALA A 18 -7.35 -11.98 12.12
C ALA A 18 -8.51 -12.30 11.15
N LEU A 19 -8.37 -11.93 9.88
CA LEU A 19 -9.37 -12.21 8.84
C LEU A 19 -9.33 -13.67 8.40
N GLY A 20 -8.14 -14.28 8.33
CA GLY A 20 -7.92 -15.60 7.77
C GLY A 20 -8.32 -15.64 6.30
N ASN A 21 -8.92 -16.76 5.86
CA ASN A 21 -9.40 -16.93 4.48
C ASN A 21 -10.90 -16.62 4.32
N ARG A 22 -11.45 -15.72 5.15
CA ARG A 22 -12.89 -15.38 5.14
C ARG A 22 -13.24 -14.22 4.21
N SER A 23 -12.27 -13.36 3.90
CA SER A 23 -12.47 -12.18 3.07
C SER A 23 -11.18 -11.79 2.35
N CYS A 24 -11.34 -11.08 1.23
CA CYS A 24 -10.23 -10.37 0.60
C CYS A 24 -9.94 -9.07 1.37
N LEU A 25 -8.67 -8.69 1.41
CA LEU A 25 -8.19 -7.46 2.01
C LEU A 25 -7.78 -6.48 0.91
N MET A 26 -8.33 -5.27 0.93
CA MET A 26 -7.88 -4.17 0.07
C MET A 26 -7.19 -3.11 0.93
N ARG A 27 -5.89 -2.88 0.72
CA ARG A 27 -5.07 -2.04 1.61
C ARG A 27 -3.94 -1.31 0.90
N ASN A 28 -3.35 -0.37 1.63
CA ASN A 28 -3.19 0.98 1.13
C ASN A 28 -1.79 1.58 1.19
N ILE A 29 -1.48 2.34 0.14
CA ILE A 29 -0.47 3.39 0.16
C ILE A 29 -1.10 4.73 0.61
N ASP A 30 -0.31 5.53 1.34
CA ASP A 30 -0.70 6.86 1.81
C ASP A 30 -0.64 7.87 0.64
N GLY A 31 -1.79 8.47 0.33
CA GLY A 31 -1.96 9.38 -0.81
C GLY A 31 -1.23 10.72 -0.66
N ILE A 32 -0.92 11.14 0.57
CA ILE A 32 -0.32 12.44 0.86
C ILE A 32 1.14 12.27 1.25
N ALA A 33 1.44 11.51 2.30
CA ALA A 33 2.81 11.40 2.79
C ALA A 33 3.72 10.68 1.80
N VAL A 34 3.19 9.72 1.04
CA VAL A 34 3.99 8.93 0.10
C VAL A 34 3.81 9.45 -1.33
N LEU A 35 2.59 9.52 -1.86
CA LEU A 35 2.39 9.86 -3.28
C LEU A 35 2.58 11.35 -3.62
N GLU A 36 2.26 12.27 -2.71
CA GLU A 36 2.43 13.72 -2.96
C GLU A 36 3.77 14.26 -2.44
N ARG A 37 4.19 13.84 -1.25
CA ARG A 37 5.26 14.51 -0.49
C ARG A 37 6.60 13.79 -0.45
N SER A 38 6.73 12.63 -1.11
CA SER A 38 7.97 11.84 -1.12
C SER A 38 8.65 11.79 -2.48
N SER A 39 9.84 11.17 -2.54
CA SER A 39 10.53 10.88 -3.79
C SER A 39 9.91 9.67 -4.51
N VAL A 40 10.11 9.59 -5.83
CA VAL A 40 9.70 8.45 -6.65
C VAL A 40 10.25 7.13 -6.10
N ASP A 41 11.50 7.11 -5.64
CA ASP A 41 12.11 5.91 -5.06
C ASP A 41 11.43 5.51 -3.76
N ARG A 42 11.05 6.49 -2.93
CA ARG A 42 10.28 6.21 -1.72
C ARG A 42 8.91 5.61 -2.04
N VAL A 43 8.27 6.04 -3.12
CA VAL A 43 7.01 5.45 -3.59
C VAL A 43 7.21 4.00 -4.03
N ARG A 44 8.30 3.69 -4.75
CA ARG A 44 8.64 2.32 -5.15
C ARG A 44 8.86 1.42 -3.94
N ASP A 45 9.70 1.88 -3.01
CA ASP A 45 10.06 1.12 -1.81
C ASP A 45 8.85 0.85 -0.92
N GLU A 46 8.00 1.86 -0.73
CA GLU A 46 6.82 1.72 0.11
C GLU A 46 5.78 0.81 -0.54
N THR A 47 5.58 0.93 -1.86
CA THR A 47 4.72 0.01 -2.60
C THR A 47 5.23 -1.42 -2.47
N ALA A 48 6.52 -1.66 -2.67
CA ALA A 48 7.12 -2.99 -2.53
C ALA A 48 6.95 -3.54 -1.10
N ARG A 49 7.15 -2.70 -0.07
CA ARG A 49 6.94 -3.07 1.33
C ARG A 49 5.50 -3.52 1.59
N ILE A 50 4.52 -2.74 1.13
CA ILE A 50 3.09 -3.05 1.30
C ILE A 50 2.74 -4.35 0.56
N MET A 51 3.18 -4.50 -0.69
CA MET A 51 2.94 -5.70 -1.49
C MET A 51 3.51 -6.95 -0.83
N ASN A 52 4.77 -6.89 -0.35
CA ASN A 52 5.40 -8.04 0.30
C ASN A 52 4.73 -8.44 1.63
N ALA A 53 4.12 -7.48 2.34
CA ALA A 53 3.35 -7.76 3.55
C ALA A 53 1.94 -8.31 3.23
N GLY A 54 1.30 -7.79 2.18
CA GLY A 54 -0.08 -8.15 1.84
C GLY A 54 -0.21 -9.42 0.99
N LYS A 55 0.75 -9.71 0.12
CA LYS A 55 0.69 -10.83 -0.83
C LYS A 55 0.66 -12.23 -0.17
N PRO A 56 1.44 -12.56 0.87
CA PRO A 56 1.51 -13.95 1.35
C PRO A 56 0.13 -14.55 1.66
N GLY A 57 -0.21 -15.69 1.06
CA GLY A 57 -1.49 -16.39 1.28
C GLY A 57 -2.69 -15.92 0.44
N GLY A 58 -2.52 -15.09 -0.58
CA GLY A 58 -3.64 -14.73 -1.48
C GLY A 58 -4.58 -13.66 -0.91
N GLY A 59 -5.65 -13.36 -1.64
CA GLY A 59 -6.76 -12.52 -1.15
C GLY A 59 -6.39 -11.07 -0.86
N TYR A 60 -5.34 -10.53 -1.48
CA TYR A 60 -4.90 -9.15 -1.28
C TYR A 60 -5.02 -8.32 -2.55
N ILE A 61 -5.63 -7.14 -2.43
CA ILE A 61 -5.77 -6.14 -3.48
C ILE A 61 -5.06 -4.86 -3.04
N PHE A 62 -4.06 -4.45 -3.80
CA PHE A 62 -3.35 -3.19 -3.57
C PHE A 62 -4.19 -2.00 -4.04
N ASN A 63 -4.29 -0.96 -3.22
CA ASN A 63 -4.99 0.29 -3.57
C ASN A 63 -4.38 1.48 -2.79
N SER A 64 -4.92 2.68 -2.95
CA SER A 64 -4.71 3.79 -2.01
C SER A 64 -5.63 3.70 -0.81
N GLY A 65 -5.28 4.42 0.27
CA GLY A 65 -6.04 4.42 1.52
C GLY A 65 -7.32 5.21 1.44
N GLU A 66 -7.22 6.29 0.69
CA GLU A 66 -8.30 7.19 0.35
C GLU A 66 -8.16 7.59 -1.11
N GLY A 67 -8.80 8.69 -1.50
CA GLY A 67 -8.57 9.32 -2.80
C GLY A 67 -7.11 9.71 -2.99
N ILE A 68 -6.64 9.61 -4.22
CA ILE A 68 -5.32 10.13 -4.60
C ILE A 68 -5.36 11.65 -4.50
N SER A 69 -4.38 12.24 -3.82
CA SER A 69 -4.28 13.70 -3.73
C SER A 69 -4.10 14.32 -5.11
N TYR A 70 -4.68 15.51 -5.31
CA TYR A 70 -4.45 16.32 -6.51
C TYR A 70 -2.95 16.65 -6.72
N GLY A 71 -2.17 16.72 -5.63
CA GLY A 71 -0.74 16.99 -5.70
C GLY A 71 0.13 15.79 -6.10
N ALA A 72 -0.43 14.58 -6.21
CA ALA A 72 0.32 13.40 -6.63
C ALA A 72 0.77 13.55 -8.09
N ARG A 73 2.08 13.47 -8.32
CA ARG A 73 2.65 13.68 -9.66
C ARG A 73 2.56 12.38 -10.46
N GLU A 74 2.49 12.51 -11.78
CA GLU A 74 2.44 11.35 -12.70
C GLU A 74 3.60 10.35 -12.49
N PRO A 75 4.87 10.78 -12.31
CA PRO A 75 5.98 9.84 -12.10
C PRO A 75 5.82 9.00 -10.83
N ASP A 76 5.25 9.58 -9.76
CA ASP A 76 5.00 8.88 -8.51
C ASP A 76 3.90 7.82 -8.70
N MET A 77 2.81 8.18 -9.38
CA MET A 77 1.73 7.23 -9.72
C MET A 77 2.22 6.09 -10.62
N ARG A 78 3.06 6.40 -11.61
CA ARG A 78 3.66 5.40 -12.51
C ARG A 78 4.57 4.44 -11.74
N ALA A 79 5.42 4.98 -10.86
CA ALA A 79 6.30 4.18 -10.02
C ALA A 79 5.54 3.27 -9.06
N MET A 80 4.43 3.75 -8.48
CA MET A 80 3.52 2.94 -7.68
C MET A 80 2.97 1.76 -8.49
N VAL A 81 2.40 2.01 -9.68
CA VAL A 81 1.83 0.95 -10.52
C VAL A 81 2.88 -0.07 -10.98
N GLU A 82 4.07 0.40 -11.36
CA GLU A 82 5.18 -0.47 -11.78
C GLU A 82 5.65 -1.36 -10.63
N ALA A 83 5.86 -0.80 -9.44
CA ALA A 83 6.24 -1.56 -8.25
C ALA A 83 5.14 -2.57 -7.85
N ALA A 84 3.87 -2.16 -7.85
CA ALA A 84 2.77 -3.06 -7.55
C ALA A 84 2.70 -4.24 -8.54
N ARG A 85 2.90 -4.00 -9.84
CA ARG A 85 2.95 -5.07 -10.85
C ARG A 85 4.16 -5.99 -10.67
N LYS A 86 5.33 -5.42 -10.37
CA LYS A 86 6.57 -6.19 -10.13
C LYS A 86 6.43 -7.13 -8.93
N HIS A 87 5.77 -6.69 -7.87
CA HIS A 87 5.60 -7.45 -6.63
C HIS A 87 4.25 -8.18 -6.51
N GLY A 88 3.38 -8.09 -7.52
CA GLY A 88 2.01 -8.59 -7.47
C GLY A 88 1.80 -10.04 -7.86
N ARG A 89 2.83 -10.74 -8.34
CA ARG A 89 2.75 -12.18 -8.63
C ARG A 89 2.95 -12.98 -7.36
N TYR A 90 2.00 -13.85 -7.04
CA TYR A 90 2.04 -14.76 -5.90
C TYR A 90 3.14 -15.80 -6.08
#